data_AF-A0A9X3SFJ7-F1
#
_entry.id   AF-A0A9X3SFJ7-F1
#
_cell.length_a   1.000
_cell.length_b   1.000
_cell.length_c   1.000
_cell.angle_alpha   90.00
_cell.angle_beta   90.00
_cell.angle_gamma   90.00
#
_symmetry.space_group_name_H-M   'P 1'
#
loop_
_entity.id
_entity.type
_entity.pdbx_description
1 polymer ?
#
loop_
_entity_poly.entity_id
_entity_poly.type
_entity_poly.pdbx_seq_one_letter_code
_entity_poly.pdbx_strand_id
1 'polypeptide(L)' 'MEKITTLFCPECGEEVANVPPRVWLTGTPRPEHSHLDGEPLCAVMTEEGYRPAKPINCRPNLD' A
#
# COMPACT_ATOMS: atom_id res chain seq x y z
N MET A 1 14.36 -17.73 -10.80
CA MET A 1 14.12 -17.14 -9.47
C MET A 1 13.48 -15.79 -9.70
N GLU A 2 12.16 -15.75 -9.68
CA GLU A 2 11.37 -14.52 -9.63
C GLU A 2 11.78 -13.72 -8.39
N LYS A 3 12.21 -12.47 -8.58
CA LYS A 3 12.53 -11.57 -7.48
C LYS A 3 11.24 -11.31 -6.73
N ILE A 4 11.08 -11.93 -5.56
CA ILE A 4 10.02 -11.58 -4.61
C ILE A 4 10.26 -10.12 -4.27
N THR A 5 9.44 -9.24 -4.84
CA THR A 5 9.52 -7.80 -4.58
C THR A 5 8.55 -7.53 -3.44
N THR A 6 9.08 -7.31 -2.25
CA THR A 6 8.25 -6.96 -1.10
C THR A 6 7.85 -5.49 -1.20
N LEU A 7 6.53 -5.24 -1.07
CA LEU A 7 5.94 -3.91 -1.11
C LEU A 7 5.76 -3.37 0.30
N PHE A 8 5.96 -2.06 0.47
CA PHE A 8 5.86 -1.38 1.75
C PHE A 8 5.03 -0.10 1.64
N CYS A 9 4.38 0.27 2.74
CA CYS A 9 3.72 1.56 2.88
C CYS A 9 4.78 2.64 3.13
N PRO A 10 4.86 3.69 2.32
CA PRO A 10 5.91 4.71 2.48
C PRO A 10 5.74 5.55 3.76
N GLU A 11 4.54 5.62 4.33
CA GLU A 11 4.25 6.50 5.47
C GLU A 11 4.61 5.86 6.82
N CYS A 12 4.33 4.57 7.00
CA CYS A 12 4.60 3.86 8.27
C CYS A 12 5.69 2.78 8.16
N GLY A 13 6.14 2.44 6.95
CA GLY A 13 7.17 1.41 6.72
C GLY A 13 6.68 -0.03 6.91
N GLU A 14 5.38 -0.26 7.06
CA GLU A 14 4.82 -1.60 7.19
C GLU A 14 4.75 -2.34 5.85
N GLU A 15 4.86 -3.67 5.91
CA GLU A 15 4.65 -4.55 4.76
C GLU A 15 3.22 -4.45 4.23
N VAL A 16 3.11 -4.63 2.91
CA VAL A 16 1.86 -4.50 2.17
C VAL A 16 1.43 -5.87 1.64
N ALA A 17 0.15 -6.19 1.83
CA ALA A 17 -0.46 -7.36 1.22
C ALA A 17 -0.95 -7.03 -0.19
N ASN A 18 -0.75 -7.96 -1.14
CA ASN A 18 -1.27 -7.87 -2.50
C ASN A 18 -2.75 -8.31 -2.57
N VAL A 19 -3.55 -7.76 -1.67
CA VAL A 19 -5.00 -7.94 -1.61
C VAL A 19 -5.65 -6.60 -1.26
N PRO A 20 -6.89 -6.37 -1.70
CA PRO A 20 -7.63 -5.16 -1.36
C PRO A 20 -7.93 -5.08 0.15
N PRO A 21 -8.03 -3.85 0.71
CA PRO A 21 -8.40 -3.67 2.11
C PRO A 21 -9.84 -4.09 2.38
N ARG A 22 -10.15 -4.39 3.64
CA ARG A 22 -11.49 -4.76 4.13
C ARG A 22 -12.48 -3.61 3.99
N VAL A 23 -11.97 -2.39 4.14
CA VAL A 23 -12.73 -1.13 4.04
C VAL A 23 -11.99 -0.16 3.12
N TRP A 24 -12.74 0.57 2.31
CA TRP A 24 -12.21 1.65 1.47
C TRP A 24 -13.29 2.69 1.23
N LEU A 25 -12.88 3.87 0.77
CA LEU A 25 -13.79 4.99 0.54
C LEU A 25 -14.75 4.68 -0.61
N THR A 26 -16.05 4.89 -0.38
CA THR A 26 -17.07 4.73 -1.42
C THR A 26 -16.93 5.82 -2.49
N GLY A 27 -17.07 5.46 -3.76
CA GLY A 27 -16.93 6.40 -4.88
C GLY A 27 -15.49 6.64 -5.33
N THR A 28 -14.50 5.95 -4.73
CA THR A 28 -13.13 5.89 -5.25
C THR A 28 -12.82 4.52 -5.85
N PRO A 29 -11.80 4.42 -6.73
CA PRO A 29 -11.26 3.14 -7.13
C PRO A 29 -10.92 2.28 -5.91
N ARG A 30 -11.20 0.98 -6.00
CA ARG A 30 -10.83 0.02 -4.96
C ARG A 30 -9.31 -0.12 -4.95
N PRO A 31 -8.62 0.10 -3.81
CA PRO A 31 -7.18 -0.15 -3.72
C PRO A 31 -6.89 -1.64 -3.93
N GLU A 32 -5.80 -1.93 -4.65
CA GLU A 32 -5.34 -3.31 -4.88
C GLU A 32 -4.56 -3.87 -3.69
N HIS A 33 -4.12 -2.98 -2.80
CA HIS A 33 -3.17 -3.27 -1.73
C HIS A 33 -3.70 -2.80 -0.38
N SER A 34 -3.36 -3.53 0.67
CA SER A 34 -3.69 -3.21 2.05
C SER A 34 -2.48 -3.37 2.95
N HIS A 35 -2.56 -2.83 4.16
CA HIS A 35 -1.71 -3.32 5.24
C HIS A 35 -1.99 -4.80 5.51
N LEU A 36 -1.07 -5.49 6.19
CA LEU A 36 -1.24 -6.89 6.56
C LEU A 36 -2.48 -7.14 7.43
N ASP A 37 -2.91 -6.15 8.21
CA ASP A 37 -4.15 -6.23 9.00
C ASP A 37 -5.43 -6.16 8.14
N GLY A 38 -5.30 -5.66 6.91
CA GLY A 38 -6.39 -5.45 5.96
C GLY A 38 -6.97 -4.04 5.96
N GLU A 39 -6.39 -3.12 6.72
CA GLU A 39 -6.65 -1.67 6.63
C GLU A 39 -6.09 -1.10 5.31
N PRO A 40 -6.68 -0.01 4.76
CA PRO A 40 -6.09 0.72 3.65
C PRO A 40 -4.73 1.29 4.03
N LEU A 41 -3.84 1.48 3.06
CA LEU A 41 -2.57 2.15 3.30
C LEU A 41 -2.78 3.55 3.88
N CYS A 42 -1.82 4.02 4.69
CA CYS A 42 -1.86 5.32 5.33
C CYS A 42 -2.29 6.43 4.37
N ALA A 43 -3.19 7.30 4.84
CA ALA A 43 -3.73 8.36 4.01
C ALA A 43 -2.69 9.45 3.76
N VAL A 44 -2.58 9.88 2.50
CA VAL A 44 -1.79 11.02 2.05
C VAL A 44 -2.70 12.06 1.43
N MET A 45 -2.37 13.35 1.60
CA MET A 45 -3.09 14.43 0.92
C MET A 45 -2.71 14.47 -0.56
N THR A 46 -3.71 14.38 -1.43
CA THR A 46 -3.58 14.63 -2.87
C THR A 46 -4.42 15.83 -3.28
N GLU A 47 -4.36 16.22 -4.55
CA GLU A 47 -5.22 17.27 -5.12
C GLU A 47 -6.73 16.91 -5.02
N GLU A 48 -7.05 15.62 -4.89
CA GLU A 48 -8.42 15.10 -4.74
C GLU A 48 -8.82 14.89 -3.26
N GLY A 49 -7.99 15.32 -2.32
CA GLY A 49 -8.14 15.09 -0.89
C GLY A 49 -7.35 13.89 -0.38
N TYR A 50 -7.74 13.36 0.78
CA TYR A 50 -7.04 12.21 1.37
C TYR A 50 -7.27 10.93 0.56
N ARG A 51 -6.17 10.29 0.14
CA ARG A 51 -6.15 9.01 -0.56
C ARG A 51 -5.17 8.05 0.12
N PRO A 52 -5.37 6.73 0.05
CA PRO A 52 -4.36 5.78 0.51
C PRO A 52 -3.03 6.01 -0.22
N ALA A 53 -1.92 5.87 0.48
CA ALA A 53 -0.58 5.91 -0.11
C ALA A 53 -0.43 4.83 -1.20
N LYS A 54 0.48 5.06 -2.15
CA LYS A 54 0.88 4.05 -3.12
C LYS A 54 2.03 3.22 -2.53
N PRO A 55 1.99 1.88 -2.64
CA PRO A 55 3.07 1.05 -2.12
C PRO A 55 4.36 1.29 -2.89
N ILE A 56 5.48 1.18 -2.18
CA ILE A 56 6.83 1.27 -2.75
C ILE A 56 7.51 -0.09 -2.71
N ASN A 57 8.33 -0.37 -3.73
CA ASN A 57 9.16 -1.56 -3.76
C ASN A 57 10.34 -1.36 -2.80
N CYS A 58 10.48 -2.23 -1.78
CA CYS A 58 11.75 -2.36 -1.12
C CYS A 58 12.54 -3.41 -1.88
N ARG A 59 13.55 -2.95 -2.64
CA ARG A 59 14.56 -3.87 -3.15
C ARG A 59 15.37 -4.29 -1.92
N PRO A 60 15.43 -5.58 -1.54
CA PRO A 60 16.40 -5.99 -0.53
C PRO A 60 17.76 -5.53 -1.04
N ASN A 61 18.53 -4.82 -0.20
CA ASN A 61 19.91 -4.47 -0.54
C ASN A 61 20.59 -5.76 -1.02
N LEU A 62 21.09 -5.76 -2.26
CA LEU A 62 22.14 -6.70 -2.63
C LEU A 62 23.41 -6.08 -2.08
N ASP A 63 23.69 -6.32 -0.80
CA ASP A 63 25.08 -6.35 -0.32
C ASP A 63 25.78 -7.61 -0.84
#